data_AF-A0AAE8F818-F1
#
_entry.id   AF-A0AAE8F818-F1
#
_cell.length_a   1.000
_cell.length_b   1.000
_cell.length_c   1.000
_cell.angle_alpha   90.00
_cell.angle_beta   90.00
_cell.angle_gamma   90.00
#
_symmetry.space_group_name_H-M   'P 1'
#
loop_
_entity.id
_entity.type
_entity.pdbx_description
1 polymer ?
#
loop_
_entity_poly.entity_id
_entity_poly.type
_entity_poly.pdbx_seq_one_letter_code
_entity_poly.pdbx_strand_id
1 'polypeptide(L)'
;MSRSRSAGFTLIEVLLATMLLVGGLALAFATLRSASAVSQRGEAIAQRSERVRAVEEFLRRRLAAALPIAMGIDTQSQQPILFIGEPQRLRFAADVPDYLGRGGPYLHDLSVAGDGDQSNLLIALTMLQSGTSIEESTPLPPEKLAEGVQQVSFRYRGMDPQTGRLSAWLPQWEWHDRLPLIVRIDIRSDDAAWPPMVVALPQSSNPGSGQ
;
A
#
# COMPACT_ATOMS: atom_id res chain seq x y z
N MET A 1 -68.37 -43.69 35.53
CA MET A 1 -67.36 -44.10 34.54
C MET A 1 -67.39 -43.12 33.37
N SER A 2 -66.54 -42.08 33.36
CA SER A 2 -66.50 -41.14 32.23
C SER A 2 -65.66 -41.73 31.11
N ARG A 3 -66.28 -41.99 29.95
CA ARG A 3 -65.56 -42.36 28.73
C ARG A 3 -64.81 -41.13 28.23
N SER A 4 -63.47 -41.18 28.25
CA SER A 4 -62.64 -40.24 27.52
C SER A 4 -62.85 -40.46 26.03
N ARG A 5 -63.42 -39.48 25.33
CA ARG A 5 -63.41 -39.46 23.87
C ARG A 5 -61.99 -39.12 23.43
N SER A 6 -61.28 -40.06 22.82
CA SER A 6 -60.03 -39.77 22.13
C SER A 6 -60.34 -38.88 20.93
N ALA A 7 -59.91 -37.61 20.98
CA ALA A 7 -59.92 -36.74 19.83
C ALA A 7 -58.73 -37.11 18.93
N GLY A 8 -59.01 -37.62 17.73
CA GLY A 8 -57.99 -37.80 16.70
C GLY A 8 -57.64 -36.45 16.07
N PHE A 9 -56.37 -36.26 15.68
CA PHE A 9 -55.93 -35.08 14.93
C PHE A 9 -56.66 -34.98 13.59
N THR A 10 -57.10 -33.78 13.24
CA THR A 10 -57.70 -33.54 11.92
C THR A 10 -56.61 -33.41 10.85
N LEU A 11 -56.92 -33.78 9.61
CA LEU A 11 -55.99 -33.61 8.48
C LEU A 11 -55.50 -32.16 8.34
N ILE A 12 -56.38 -31.19 8.62
CA ILE A 12 -56.07 -29.77 8.52
C ILE A 12 -55.06 -29.31 9.59
N GLU A 13 -55.06 -29.95 10.75
CA GLU A 13 -54.16 -29.63 11.86
C GLU A 13 -52.75 -30.16 11.59
N VAL A 14 -52.64 -31.35 10.98
CA VAL A 14 -51.36 -31.88 10.48
C VAL A 14 -50.81 -31.00 9.34
N LEU A 15 -51.67 -30.54 8.43
CA LEU A 15 -51.31 -29.58 7.37
C LEU A 15 -50.82 -28.24 7.95
N LEU A 16 -51.50 -27.69 8.96
CA LEU A 16 -51.07 -26.46 9.64
C LEU A 16 -49.73 -26.65 10.35
N ALA A 17 -49.57 -27.74 11.12
CA ALA A 17 -48.34 -28.04 11.82
C ALA A 17 -47.15 -28.20 10.86
N THR A 18 -47.36 -28.89 9.72
CA THR A 18 -46.33 -29.04 8.69
C THR A 18 -46.01 -27.74 7.97
N MET A 19 -47.01 -26.90 7.64
CA MET A 19 -46.77 -25.57 7.09
C MET A 19 -45.95 -24.69 8.03
N LEU A 20 -46.27 -24.70 9.32
CA LEU A 20 -45.53 -23.95 10.34
C LEU A 20 -44.10 -24.48 10.50
N LEU A 21 -43.90 -25.80 10.49
CA LEU A 21 -42.58 -26.42 10.56
C LEU A 21 -41.73 -26.04 9.34
N VAL A 22 -42.29 -26.16 8.12
CA VAL A 22 -41.59 -25.78 6.89
C VAL A 22 -41.27 -24.30 6.88
N GLY A 23 -42.21 -23.43 7.29
CA GLY A 23 -41.99 -21.99 7.41
C GLY A 23 -40.90 -21.64 8.42
N GLY A 24 -40.90 -22.29 9.59
CA GLY A 24 -39.88 -22.12 10.62
C GLY A 24 -38.49 -22.56 10.14
N LEU A 25 -38.39 -23.71 9.47
CA LEU A 25 -37.14 -24.18 8.87
C LEU A 25 -36.64 -23.24 7.77
N ALA A 26 -37.53 -22.77 6.89
CA ALA A 26 -37.17 -21.82 5.84
C ALA A 26 -36.58 -20.53 6.42
N LEU A 27 -37.17 -20.00 7.50
CA LEU A 27 -36.64 -18.83 8.21
C LEU A 27 -35.29 -19.13 8.89
N ALA A 28 -35.13 -20.29 9.51
CA ALA A 28 -33.87 -20.72 10.11
C ALA A 28 -32.74 -20.82 9.06
N PHE A 29 -33.03 -21.38 7.89
CA PHE A 29 -32.05 -21.43 6.79
C PHE A 29 -31.75 -20.04 6.21
N ALA A 30 -32.76 -19.19 6.06
CA ALA A 30 -32.57 -17.83 5.56
C ALA A 30 -31.72 -16.97 6.51
N THR A 31 -31.91 -17.13 7.82
CA THR A 31 -31.11 -16.44 8.85
C THR A 31 -29.68 -16.93 8.87
N LEU A 32 -29.45 -18.25 8.85
CA LEU A 32 -28.10 -18.82 8.74
C LEU A 32 -27.36 -18.34 7.49
N ARG A 33 -28.03 -18.39 6.32
CA ARG A 33 -27.45 -17.93 5.07
C ARG A 33 -27.09 -16.43 5.13
N SER A 34 -27.98 -15.62 5.70
CA SER A 34 -27.76 -14.18 5.86
C SER A 34 -26.58 -13.90 6.79
N ALA A 35 -26.50 -14.57 7.95
CA ALA A 35 -25.40 -14.42 8.89
C ALA A 35 -24.05 -14.78 8.25
N SER A 36 -23.98 -15.89 7.51
CA SER A 36 -22.78 -16.29 6.78
C SER A 36 -22.36 -15.26 5.74
N ALA A 37 -23.31 -14.73 4.96
CA ALA A 37 -23.02 -13.72 3.95
C ALA A 37 -22.52 -12.40 4.56
N VAL A 38 -23.10 -11.97 5.69
CA VAL A 38 -22.64 -10.77 6.42
C VAL A 38 -21.22 -10.99 6.96
N SER A 39 -20.94 -12.15 7.55
CA SER A 39 -19.61 -12.47 8.06
C SER A 39 -18.54 -12.46 6.96
N GLN A 40 -18.83 -13.09 5.81
CA GLN A 40 -17.89 -13.13 4.68
C GLN A 40 -17.60 -11.74 4.11
N ARG A 41 -18.64 -10.89 4.01
CA ARG A 41 -18.45 -9.49 3.57
C ARG A 41 -17.65 -8.69 4.58
N GLY A 42 -17.91 -8.86 5.88
CA GLY A 42 -17.14 -8.22 6.95
C GLY A 42 -15.66 -8.59 6.89
N GLU A 43 -15.36 -9.87 6.70
CA GLU A 43 -13.98 -10.36 6.55
C GLU A 43 -13.29 -9.75 5.32
N ALA A 44 -13.95 -9.70 4.18
CA ALA A 44 -13.38 -9.11 2.96
C ALA A 44 -13.05 -7.62 3.13
N ILE A 45 -13.93 -6.86 3.80
CA ILE A 45 -13.69 -5.43 4.12
C ILE A 45 -12.52 -5.28 5.09
N ALA A 46 -12.43 -6.13 6.10
CA ALA A 46 -11.33 -6.12 7.07
C ALA A 46 -9.99 -6.42 6.39
N GLN A 47 -9.90 -7.49 5.60
CA GLN A 47 -8.69 -7.88 4.86
C GLN A 47 -8.22 -6.77 3.90
N ARG A 48 -9.16 -6.10 3.21
CA ARG A 48 -8.83 -4.96 2.35
C ARG A 48 -8.22 -3.81 3.16
N SER A 49 -8.83 -3.48 4.29
CA SER A 49 -8.36 -2.40 5.17
C SER A 49 -6.98 -2.70 5.76
N GLU A 50 -6.74 -3.95 6.17
CA GLU A 50 -5.44 -4.41 6.64
C GLU A 50 -4.36 -4.32 5.57
N ARG A 51 -4.68 -4.69 4.32
CA ARG A 51 -3.74 -4.56 3.20
C ARG A 51 -3.37 -3.11 2.93
N VAL A 52 -4.34 -2.19 2.92
CA VAL A 52 -4.10 -0.75 2.77
C VAL A 52 -3.17 -0.25 3.88
N ARG A 53 -3.47 -0.59 5.13
CA ARG A 53 -2.65 -0.20 6.29
C ARG A 53 -1.23 -0.77 6.21
N ALA A 54 -1.06 -2.03 5.81
CA ALA A 54 0.24 -2.67 5.69
C ALA A 54 1.12 -1.99 4.63
N VAL A 55 0.55 -1.64 3.48
CA VAL A 55 1.25 -0.91 2.41
C VAL A 55 1.61 0.50 2.87
N GLU A 56 0.70 1.22 3.53
CA GLU A 56 0.97 2.56 4.07
C GLU A 56 2.15 2.53 5.06
N GLU A 57 2.10 1.59 6.01
CA GLU A 57 3.13 1.44 7.04
C GLU A 57 4.47 1.03 6.45
N PHE A 58 4.46 0.17 5.43
CA PHE A 58 5.64 -0.20 4.67
C PHE A 58 6.26 1.03 3.98
N LEU A 59 5.50 1.76 3.17
CA LEU A 59 5.99 2.93 2.43
C LEU A 59 6.51 4.02 3.37
N ARG A 60 5.77 4.29 4.45
CA ARG A 60 6.18 5.25 5.47
C ARG A 60 7.52 4.89 6.09
N ARG A 61 7.69 3.63 6.51
CA ARG A 61 8.96 3.16 7.09
C ARG A 61 10.11 3.24 6.10
N ARG A 62 9.90 2.84 4.85
CA ARG A 62 10.97 2.86 3.82
C ARG A 62 11.42 4.28 3.51
N LEU A 63 10.49 5.20 3.31
CA LEU A 63 10.84 6.60 3.06
C LEU A 63 11.46 7.29 4.28
N ALA A 64 10.96 7.01 5.48
CA ALA A 64 11.56 7.53 6.71
C ALA A 64 12.98 6.99 6.96
N ALA A 65 13.32 5.84 6.38
CA ALA A 65 14.64 5.22 6.43
C ALA A 65 15.51 5.55 5.19
N ALA A 66 15.12 6.53 4.38
CA ALA A 66 15.90 6.94 3.22
C ALA A 66 17.30 7.43 3.64
N LEU A 67 18.32 7.00 2.91
CA LEU A 67 19.72 7.32 3.16
C LEU A 67 20.19 8.38 2.15
N PRO A 68 20.91 9.42 2.60
CA PRO A 68 21.48 10.44 1.71
C PRO A 68 22.78 9.95 1.06
N ILE A 69 22.72 8.82 0.35
CA ILE A 69 23.86 8.24 -0.37
C ILE A 69 23.62 8.26 -1.88
N ALA A 70 24.70 8.34 -2.64
CA ALA A 70 24.61 8.31 -4.10
C ALA A 70 24.16 6.93 -4.60
N MET A 71 23.27 6.93 -5.58
CA MET A 71 22.80 5.77 -6.35
C MET A 71 23.36 5.76 -7.78
N GLY A 72 24.06 6.83 -8.15
CA GLY A 72 24.73 7.03 -9.42
C GLY A 72 25.30 8.45 -9.49
N ILE A 73 25.89 8.77 -10.64
CA ILE A 73 26.35 10.12 -10.98
C ILE A 73 25.57 10.58 -12.22
N ASP A 74 25.05 11.80 -12.16
CA ASP A 74 24.45 12.42 -13.33
C ASP A 74 25.53 12.80 -14.34
N THR A 75 25.40 12.31 -15.57
CA THR A 75 26.46 12.41 -16.58
C THR A 75 26.68 13.84 -17.09
N GLN A 76 25.66 14.70 -17.01
CA GLN A 76 25.71 16.07 -17.50
C GLN A 76 26.28 17.02 -16.44
N SER A 77 25.78 16.96 -15.22
CA SER A 77 26.17 17.82 -14.10
C SER A 77 27.37 17.30 -13.32
N GLN A 78 27.75 16.03 -13.48
CA GLN A 78 28.77 15.34 -12.68
C GLN A 78 28.47 15.33 -11.18
N GLN A 79 27.20 15.54 -10.80
CA GLN A 79 26.75 15.52 -9.41
C GLN A 79 26.20 14.15 -9.03
N PRO A 80 26.28 13.77 -7.74
CA PRO A 80 25.69 12.53 -7.28
C PRO A 80 24.15 12.56 -7.39
N ILE A 81 23.57 11.40 -7.64
CA ILE A 81 22.12 11.19 -7.65
C ILE A 81 21.75 10.51 -6.34
N LEU A 82 21.19 11.25 -5.40
CA LEU A 82 20.68 10.75 -4.12
C LEU A 82 19.20 10.39 -4.20
N PHE A 83 18.46 11.03 -5.13
CA PHE A 83 17.02 10.85 -5.25
C PHE A 83 16.53 11.13 -6.67
N ILE A 84 15.56 10.35 -7.13
CA ILE A 84 14.79 10.66 -8.35
C ILE A 84 13.32 10.64 -7.97
N GLY A 85 12.63 11.76 -8.16
CA GLY A 85 11.21 11.89 -7.84
C GLY A 85 10.41 12.35 -9.05
N GLU A 86 9.74 11.43 -9.73
CA GLU A 86 8.81 11.71 -10.83
C GLU A 86 7.35 11.59 -10.33
N PRO A 87 6.34 12.03 -11.09
CA PRO A 87 4.94 11.93 -10.66
C PRO A 87 4.44 10.51 -10.38
N GLN A 88 5.01 9.50 -11.07
CA GLN A 88 4.61 8.09 -10.98
C GLN A 88 5.80 7.14 -10.75
N ARG A 89 6.99 7.67 -10.47
CA ARG A 89 8.16 6.89 -10.13
C ARG A 89 8.99 7.59 -9.06
N LEU A 90 9.52 6.82 -8.14
CA LEU A 90 10.28 7.31 -7.00
C LEU A 90 11.46 6.39 -6.73
N ARG A 91 12.68 6.92 -6.74
CA ARG A 91 13.90 6.17 -6.47
C ARG A 91 14.72 6.80 -5.36
N PHE A 92 15.09 5.98 -4.37
CA PHE A 92 15.90 6.40 -3.24
C PHE A 92 16.67 5.20 -2.68
N ALA A 93 17.78 5.47 -1.98
CA ALA A 93 18.52 4.46 -1.26
C ALA A 93 17.94 4.28 0.14
N ALA A 94 17.81 3.04 0.60
CA ALA A 94 17.48 2.72 1.98
C ALA A 94 17.98 1.30 2.32
N ASP A 95 18.13 1.00 3.60
CA ASP A 95 18.42 -0.36 4.04
C ASP A 95 17.16 -1.22 3.96
N VAL A 96 17.35 -2.48 3.57
CA VAL A 96 16.34 -3.54 3.71
C VAL A 96 16.56 -4.27 5.03
N PRO A 97 15.54 -4.91 5.61
CA PRO A 97 15.72 -5.70 6.82
C PRO A 97 16.75 -6.80 6.57
N ASP A 98 17.51 -7.16 7.61
CA ASP A 98 18.62 -8.12 7.52
C ASP A 98 18.20 -9.50 6.97
N TYR A 99 16.93 -9.87 7.11
CA TYR A 99 16.40 -11.12 6.58
C TYR A 99 16.10 -11.10 5.07
N LEU A 100 16.03 -9.92 4.44
CA LEU A 100 15.85 -9.75 2.99
C LEU A 100 17.15 -9.41 2.26
N GLY A 101 18.09 -8.79 2.96
CA GLY A 101 19.33 -8.28 2.35
C GLY A 101 20.55 -9.16 2.63
N ARG A 102 21.63 -8.89 1.89
CA ARG A 102 22.97 -9.41 2.23
C ARG A 102 23.80 -8.38 3.01
N GLY A 103 23.11 -7.44 3.68
CA GLY A 103 23.68 -6.24 4.28
C GLY A 103 23.92 -5.11 3.26
N GLY A 104 23.92 -3.87 3.76
CA GLY A 104 24.14 -2.67 2.96
C GLY A 104 22.88 -2.08 2.30
N PRO A 105 23.02 -0.91 1.65
CA PRO A 105 21.89 -0.17 1.11
C PRO A 105 21.38 -0.74 -0.21
N TYR A 106 20.08 -0.57 -0.44
CA TYR A 106 19.40 -0.95 -1.67
C TYR A 106 18.74 0.26 -2.32
N LEU A 107 18.82 0.32 -3.65
CA LEU A 107 17.96 1.16 -4.47
C LEU A 107 16.54 0.63 -4.37
N HIS A 108 15.65 1.45 -3.82
CA HIS A 108 14.22 1.24 -3.82
C HIS A 108 13.64 1.98 -5.02
N ASP A 109 13.09 1.25 -5.99
CA ASP A 109 12.44 1.80 -7.18
C ASP A 109 10.94 1.55 -7.07
N LEU A 110 10.21 2.59 -6.64
CA LEU A 110 8.76 2.61 -6.61
C LEU A 110 8.24 3.08 -7.96
N SER A 111 7.39 2.31 -8.61
CA SER A 111 6.86 2.66 -9.93
C SER A 111 5.41 2.24 -10.10
N VAL A 112 4.66 3.03 -10.85
CA VAL A 112 3.32 2.67 -11.32
C VAL A 112 3.44 1.97 -12.66
N ALA A 113 2.83 0.79 -12.81
CA ALA A 113 2.83 0.04 -14.06
C ALA A 113 1.43 -0.49 -14.39
N GLY A 114 1.04 -0.39 -15.65
CA GLY A 114 -0.29 -0.75 -16.16
C GLY A 114 -0.84 0.35 -17.05
N ASP A 115 -2.09 0.19 -17.48
CA ASP A 115 -2.79 1.18 -18.31
C ASP A 115 -4.15 1.53 -17.67
N GLY A 116 -4.44 2.82 -17.59
CA GLY A 116 -5.67 3.37 -17.01
C GLY A 116 -6.01 2.83 -15.61
N ASP A 117 -7.27 2.40 -15.44
CA ASP A 117 -7.88 1.98 -14.17
C ASP A 117 -7.37 0.61 -13.65
N GLN A 118 -6.43 -0.03 -14.35
CA GLN A 118 -5.85 -1.33 -14.00
C GLN A 118 -4.35 -1.22 -13.72
N SER A 119 -3.93 -0.12 -13.09
CA SER A 119 -2.53 0.09 -12.72
C SER A 119 -2.17 -0.63 -11.42
N ASN A 120 -0.88 -0.90 -11.24
CA ASN A 120 -0.32 -1.49 -10.03
C ASN A 120 0.80 -0.59 -9.48
N LEU A 121 0.88 -0.47 -8.15
CA LEU A 121 2.03 0.11 -7.49
C LEU A 121 3.04 -1.00 -7.20
N LEU A 122 4.23 -0.87 -7.78
CA LEU A 122 5.31 -1.85 -7.69
C LEU A 122 6.49 -1.30 -6.91
N ILE A 123 7.26 -2.20 -6.30
CA ILE A 123 8.60 -1.90 -5.78
C ILE A 123 9.61 -2.90 -6.32
N ALA A 124 10.72 -2.39 -6.87
CA ALA A 124 11.91 -3.18 -7.17
C ALA A 124 13.03 -2.78 -6.20
N LEU A 125 13.81 -3.78 -5.77
CA LEU A 125 14.91 -3.60 -4.83
C LEU A 125 16.20 -4.10 -5.49
N THR A 126 17.19 -3.21 -5.63
CA THR A 126 18.49 -3.54 -6.24
C THR A 126 19.60 -3.16 -5.28
N MET A 127 20.56 -4.06 -5.04
CA MET A 127 21.68 -3.76 -4.15
C MET A 127 22.55 -2.63 -4.72
N LEU A 128 22.93 -1.68 -3.86
CA LEU A 128 23.90 -0.65 -4.18
C LEU A 128 25.28 -1.06 -3.66
N GLN A 129 26.29 -1.06 -4.53
CA GLN A 129 27.69 -1.16 -4.14
C GLN A 129 28.44 0.04 -4.70
N SER A 130 29.19 0.73 -3.83
CA SER A 130 30.00 1.89 -4.20
C SER A 130 29.23 2.95 -4.99
N GLY A 131 27.96 3.18 -4.63
CA GLY A 131 27.09 4.17 -5.27
C GLY A 131 26.62 3.80 -6.69
N THR A 132 26.78 2.54 -7.09
CA THR A 132 26.28 2.02 -8.37
C THR A 132 25.34 0.85 -8.10
N SER A 133 24.25 0.77 -8.86
CA SER A 133 23.36 -0.40 -8.82
C SER A 133 24.06 -1.59 -9.43
N ILE A 134 24.10 -2.72 -8.72
CA ILE A 134 24.57 -3.97 -9.31
C ILE A 134 23.37 -4.64 -9.94
N GLU A 135 23.41 -4.80 -11.26
CA GLU A 135 22.49 -5.70 -11.93
C GLU A 135 22.82 -7.13 -11.48
N GLU A 136 21.92 -7.73 -10.70
CA GLU A 136 22.00 -9.16 -10.44
C GLU A 136 21.84 -9.92 -11.76
N SER A 137 22.59 -11.01 -11.92
CA SER A 137 22.52 -11.86 -13.11
C SER A 137 21.11 -12.42 -13.39
N THR A 138 20.21 -12.34 -12.41
CA THR A 138 18.78 -12.59 -12.56
C THR A 138 18.02 -11.57 -11.70
N PRO A 139 17.48 -10.49 -12.28
CA PRO A 139 16.72 -9.51 -11.53
C PRO A 139 15.48 -10.16 -10.91
N LEU A 140 15.27 -9.95 -9.61
CA LEU A 140 14.00 -10.33 -8.98
C LEU A 140 12.87 -9.50 -9.61
N PRO A 141 11.71 -10.12 -9.91
CA PRO A 141 10.57 -9.39 -10.41
C PRO A 141 10.11 -8.36 -9.36
N PRO A 142 9.66 -7.16 -9.78
CA PRO A 142 9.11 -6.17 -8.85
C PRO A 142 7.94 -6.75 -8.04
N GLU A 143 7.88 -6.42 -6.75
CA GLU A 143 6.80 -6.83 -5.87
C GLU A 143 5.60 -5.88 -6.01
N LYS A 144 4.39 -6.44 -6.06
CA LYS A 144 3.15 -5.67 -6.11
C LYS A 144 2.72 -5.24 -4.72
N LEU A 145 2.85 -3.95 -4.43
CA LEU A 145 2.35 -3.36 -3.18
C LEU A 145 0.83 -3.19 -3.23
N ALA A 146 0.33 -2.58 -4.30
CA ALA A 146 -1.10 -2.38 -4.52
C ALA A 146 -1.50 -2.76 -5.94
N GLU A 147 -2.67 -3.39 -6.06
CA GLU A 147 -3.26 -3.82 -7.33
C GLU A 147 -4.58 -3.10 -7.57
N GLY A 148 -4.94 -2.92 -8.85
CA GLY A 148 -6.18 -2.25 -9.24
C GLY A 148 -6.25 -0.82 -8.73
N VAL A 149 -5.13 -0.08 -8.81
CA VAL A 149 -5.11 1.34 -8.50
C VAL A 149 -5.48 2.12 -9.75
N GLN A 150 -6.41 3.05 -9.60
CA GLN A 150 -6.83 3.96 -10.67
C GLN A 150 -5.91 5.17 -10.78
N GLN A 151 -5.33 5.59 -9.65
CA GLN A 151 -4.46 6.75 -9.61
C GLN A 151 -3.43 6.58 -8.51
N VAL A 152 -2.18 6.87 -8.84
CA VAL A 152 -1.09 7.04 -7.90
C VAL A 152 -0.34 8.31 -8.29
N SER A 153 -0.08 9.17 -7.33
CA SER A 153 0.75 10.36 -7.57
C SER A 153 1.71 10.61 -6.43
N PHE A 154 2.94 10.96 -6.80
CA PHE A 154 3.98 11.41 -5.90
C PHE A 154 4.17 12.91 -6.03
N ARG A 155 4.32 13.59 -4.89
CA ARG A 155 4.64 15.02 -4.84
C ARG A 155 5.72 15.27 -3.80
N TYR A 156 6.50 16.31 -4.03
CA TYR A 156 7.75 16.54 -3.32
C TYR A 156 7.79 17.96 -2.76
N ARG A 157 8.43 18.13 -1.60
CA ARG A 157 8.65 19.44 -1.02
C ARG A 157 9.99 19.47 -0.31
N GLY A 158 10.75 20.55 -0.47
CA GLY A 158 11.96 20.75 0.32
C GLY A 158 12.54 22.14 0.24
N MET A 159 13.78 22.31 0.68
CA MET A 159 14.44 23.62 0.68
C MET A 159 14.96 23.94 -0.72
N ASP A 160 14.50 25.05 -1.27
CA ASP A 160 15.02 25.60 -2.52
C ASP A 160 16.47 26.08 -2.28
N PRO A 161 17.46 25.58 -3.04
CA PRO A 161 18.86 25.92 -2.85
C PRO A 161 19.19 27.38 -3.21
N GLN A 162 18.40 28.02 -4.07
CA GLN A 162 18.64 29.40 -4.49
C GLN A 162 18.08 30.41 -3.49
N THR A 163 16.87 30.13 -3.00
CA THR A 163 16.16 31.07 -2.12
C THR A 163 16.31 30.74 -0.64
N GLY A 164 16.72 29.52 -0.30
CA GLY A 164 16.77 29.02 1.08
C GLY A 164 15.39 28.90 1.73
N ARG A 165 14.30 28.93 0.95
CA ARG A 165 12.92 28.85 1.44
C ARG A 165 12.32 27.48 1.15
N LEU A 166 11.30 27.13 1.91
CA LEU A 166 10.53 25.92 1.65
C LEU A 166 9.77 26.06 0.33
N SER A 167 10.00 25.14 -0.60
CA SER A 167 9.35 25.10 -1.91
C SER A 167 7.83 24.93 -1.79
N ALA A 168 7.11 25.19 -2.88
CA ALA A 168 5.77 24.64 -3.08
C ALA A 168 5.83 23.11 -3.21
N TRP A 169 4.67 22.45 -3.26
CA TRP A 169 4.61 21.04 -3.66
C TRP A 169 4.93 20.93 -5.15
N LEU A 170 5.99 20.20 -5.46
CA LEU A 170 6.46 19.96 -6.81
C LEU A 170 5.94 18.60 -7.32
N PRO A 171 5.51 18.49 -8.58
CA PRO A 171 5.11 17.22 -9.19
C PRO A 171 6.32 16.34 -9.53
N GLN A 172 7.49 16.95 -9.68
CA GLN A 172 8.77 16.29 -9.94
C GLN A 172 9.81 16.94 -9.03
N TRP A 173 10.74 16.13 -8.53
CA TRP A 173 11.87 16.60 -7.74
C TRP A 173 12.98 17.06 -8.67
N GLU A 174 13.34 18.35 -8.56
CA GLU A 174 14.28 19.00 -9.47
C GLU A 174 15.74 18.85 -9.04
N TRP A 175 15.99 18.49 -7.77
CA TRP A 175 17.34 18.46 -7.17
C TRP A 175 17.77 17.03 -6.84
N HIS A 176 18.35 16.35 -7.82
CA HIS A 176 18.77 14.95 -7.65
C HIS A 176 19.94 14.79 -6.67
N ASP A 177 20.69 15.85 -6.37
CA ASP A 177 21.84 15.88 -5.44
C ASP A 177 21.44 15.81 -3.95
N ARG A 178 20.15 15.78 -3.64
CA ARG A 178 19.61 15.82 -2.27
C ARG A 178 18.26 15.13 -2.15
N LEU A 179 17.92 14.76 -0.92
CA LEU A 179 16.59 14.27 -0.59
C LEU A 179 15.59 15.44 -0.47
N PRO A 180 14.31 15.25 -0.84
CA PRO A 180 13.26 16.16 -0.41
C PRO A 180 13.09 16.15 1.11
N LEU A 181 12.51 17.22 1.67
CA LEU A 181 12.13 17.23 3.08
C LEU A 181 10.95 16.28 3.33
N ILE A 182 9.98 16.32 2.42
CA ILE A 182 8.71 15.62 2.57
C ILE A 182 8.26 15.07 1.21
N VAL A 183 7.82 13.82 1.22
CA VAL A 183 7.13 13.17 0.10
C VAL A 183 5.66 12.99 0.47
N ARG A 184 4.78 13.34 -0.47
CA ARG A 184 3.35 13.03 -0.41
C ARG A 184 3.03 11.95 -1.42
N ILE A 185 2.29 10.94 -0.98
CA ILE A 185 1.78 9.87 -1.83
C ILE A 185 0.26 9.87 -1.73
N ASP A 186 -0.41 10.03 -2.87
CA ASP A 186 -1.86 9.90 -2.99
C ASP A 186 -2.16 8.65 -3.83
N ILE A 187 -2.98 7.73 -3.31
CA ILE A 187 -3.40 6.49 -3.98
C ILE A 187 -4.92 6.41 -4.00
N ARG A 188 -5.50 6.05 -5.15
CA ARG A 188 -6.93 5.76 -5.33
C ARG A 188 -7.11 4.39 -5.97
N SER A 189 -8.01 3.60 -5.39
CA SER A 189 -8.49 2.33 -5.96
C SER A 189 -10.00 2.41 -6.18
N ASP A 190 -10.58 1.45 -6.91
CA ASP A 190 -12.00 1.40 -7.31
C ASP A 190 -12.99 1.84 -6.22
N ASP A 191 -12.82 1.31 -5.01
CA ASP A 191 -13.79 1.50 -3.94
C ASP A 191 -13.56 2.76 -3.07
N ALA A 192 -12.35 3.34 -3.09
CA ALA A 192 -11.99 4.45 -2.21
C ALA A 192 -10.64 5.10 -2.53
N ALA A 193 -10.53 6.38 -2.16
CA ALA A 193 -9.24 7.02 -1.92
C ALA A 193 -8.61 6.45 -0.64
N TRP A 194 -7.31 6.15 -0.70
CA TRP A 194 -6.57 5.74 0.48
C TRP A 194 -6.32 6.95 1.39
N PRO A 195 -6.03 6.75 2.68
CA PRO A 195 -5.59 7.82 3.56
C PRO A 195 -4.38 8.56 2.96
N PRO A 196 -4.34 9.90 3.01
CA PRO A 196 -3.25 10.66 2.43
C PRO A 196 -1.94 10.40 3.20
N MET A 197 -0.90 9.99 2.48
CA MET A 197 0.42 9.74 3.07
C MET A 197 1.30 10.97 2.90
N VAL A 198 1.83 11.46 4.01
CA VAL A 198 2.86 12.51 4.06
C VAL A 198 3.98 12.00 4.94
N VAL A 199 5.19 11.90 4.38
CA VAL A 199 6.36 11.29 5.02
C VAL A 199 7.53 12.25 4.96
N ALA A 200 8.10 12.56 6.12
CA ALA A 200 9.35 13.32 6.21
C ALA A 200 10.54 12.38 5.97
N LEU A 201 11.51 12.84 5.19
CA LEU A 201 12.74 12.09 4.93
C LEU A 201 13.87 12.60 5.83
N PRO A 202 14.86 11.75 6.16
CA PRO A 202 16.04 12.18 6.89
C PRO A 202 16.77 13.31 6.16
N GLN A 203 17.21 14.30 6.92
CA GLN A 203 18.04 15.37 6.39
C GLN A 203 19.49 14.98 6.59
N SER A 204 20.30 15.08 5.53
CA SER A 204 21.74 15.03 5.70
C SER A 204 22.13 16.25 6.53
N SER A 205 22.43 16.04 7.81
CA SER A 205 23.20 17.02 8.57
C SER A 205 24.56 17.06 7.91
N ASN A 206 24.82 18.08 7.08
CA ASN A 206 26.11 18.27 6.44
C ASN A 206 27.19 18.34 7.55
N PRO A 207 28.07 17.34 7.74
CA PRO A 207 29.14 17.42 8.71
C PRO A 207 30.28 18.20 8.05
N GLY A 208 30.11 19.51 7.87
CA GLY A 208 31.01 20.30 7.03
C GLY A 208 31.03 21.81 7.28
N SER A 209 30.43 22.30 8.37
CA SER A 209 30.57 23.70 8.80
C SER A 209 31.29 23.74 10.15
N GLY A 210 32.61 23.50 10.10
CA GLY A 210 33.47 23.48 11.26
C GLY A 210 34.93 23.30 10.88
N GLN A 211 35.47 24.26 10.12
CA GLN A 211 36.89 24.64 10.15
C GLN A 211 37.00 26.15 9.99
#